data_AF-A0A7J6YG25-F1
#
_entry.id   AF-A0A7J6YG25-F1
#
_cell.length_a   1.000
_cell.length_b   1.000
_cell.length_c   1.000
_cell.angle_alpha   90.00
_cell.angle_beta   90.00
_cell.angle_gamma   90.00
#
_symmetry.space_group_name_H-M   'P 1'
#
loop_
_entity.id
_entity.type
_entity.pdbx_description
1 polymer ?
#
loop_
_entity_poly.entity_id
_entity_poly.type
_entity_poly.pdbx_seq_one_letter_code
_entity_poly.pdbx_strand_id
1 'polypeptide(L)'
;MSHGAGFVYSPRGFREGTNVLFCSHSSLVYGSARNRGRSPFSYFVLTEFPLQICTSPFFLPLRRILLLLLLLLLLKVCAISFLFLFFKPACNFVLFIFFLVGLGVKNFFTESMEAVTHIVNPGGEGAFSSVADALNAAVSGETIALKPGLYEELLKVATEVTITAVPDDSLAESEAVITNGVVIVANVTMRGLQISGKIDVRKGHAVIEDCDIHHGSDGVRVGEGAKLTIRRSRIHHCESGGDGIFFTPGSFGEVVDCDIYECRVNGIHAHNACVTAGNNRIRDVLFGIYFRGQSTGAMEKNSIEHVRKFGIYVAEGSDPVVQGNQVRECGMHCAFVSQGGKGIWTENNFEGSMHVLTGCAAKLGSNQISGKIDVDAAPVVA
;
A
#
# COMPACT_ATOMS: atom_id res chain seq x y z
N MET A 1 9.42 53.84 -43.07
CA MET A 1 8.27 53.95 -42.13
C MET A 1 8.27 52.70 -41.25
N SER A 2 8.00 52.84 -39.94
CA SER A 2 7.67 51.80 -38.92
C SER A 2 8.40 50.43 -38.98
N HIS A 3 9.36 50.07 -38.11
CA HIS A 3 9.34 49.84 -36.63
C HIS A 3 8.57 48.61 -36.13
N GLY A 4 9.19 47.87 -35.19
CA GLY A 4 8.66 46.65 -34.54
C GLY A 4 9.76 45.59 -34.28
N ALA A 5 10.86 45.93 -33.62
CA ALA A 5 11.08 45.67 -32.19
C ALA A 5 11.36 44.19 -31.85
N GLY A 6 12.65 43.84 -31.70
CA GLY A 6 13.10 42.56 -31.16
C GLY A 6 13.42 42.64 -29.66
N PHE A 7 13.39 41.52 -28.96
CA PHE A 7 13.83 41.41 -27.57
C PHE A 7 14.97 40.39 -27.42
N VAL A 8 16.10 40.89 -26.95
CA VAL A 8 17.22 40.11 -26.44
C VAL A 8 17.09 40.10 -24.91
N TYR A 9 17.25 38.93 -24.28
CA TYR A 9 17.52 38.86 -22.84
C TYR A 9 18.70 37.92 -22.58
N SER A 10 19.60 38.39 -21.70
CA SER A 10 20.86 37.78 -21.31
C SER A 10 20.91 37.67 -19.78
N PRO A 11 21.59 36.68 -19.17
CA PRO A 11 21.30 36.27 -17.80
C PRO A 11 22.02 37.08 -16.72
N ARG A 12 21.32 37.29 -15.60
CA ARG A 12 21.81 37.59 -14.25
C ARG A 12 20.78 36.98 -13.28
N GLY A 13 21.07 36.51 -12.08
CA GLY A 13 22.29 36.54 -11.27
C GLY A 13 21.86 36.41 -9.81
N PHE A 14 22.55 35.59 -9.02
CA PHE A 14 22.19 35.24 -7.62
C PHE A 14 21.95 36.44 -6.69
N ARG A 15 21.02 36.29 -5.72
CA ARG A 15 21.27 36.63 -4.29
C ARG A 15 20.26 36.01 -3.32
N GLU A 16 20.72 35.89 -2.07
CA GLU A 16 20.26 35.06 -0.96
C GLU A 16 18.97 35.52 -0.24
N GLY A 17 18.45 34.65 0.64
CA GLY A 17 17.33 34.90 1.57
C GLY A 17 16.05 34.14 1.16
N THR A 18 15.32 33.44 2.03
CA THR A 18 15.35 33.42 3.50
C THR A 18 14.77 32.11 4.06
N ASN A 19 15.37 31.61 5.15
CA ASN A 19 14.87 30.68 6.18
C ASN A 19 13.70 29.72 5.89
N VAL A 20 14.02 28.43 6.02
CA VAL A 20 13.10 27.37 6.45
C VAL A 20 12.49 27.72 7.81
N LEU A 21 11.18 27.46 7.98
CA LEU A 21 10.57 27.35 9.31
C LEU A 21 9.79 26.04 9.42
N PHE A 22 10.28 25.12 10.26
CA PHE A 22 9.50 23.98 10.73
C PHE A 22 8.51 24.45 11.80
N CYS A 23 7.23 24.08 11.69
CA CYS A 23 6.27 24.23 12.79
C CYS A 23 6.01 22.88 13.47
N SER A 24 6.62 22.69 14.64
CA SER A 24 6.27 21.66 15.60
C SER A 24 4.99 22.03 16.37
N HIS A 25 4.51 21.07 17.18
CA HIS A 25 3.20 21.09 17.83
C HIS A 25 2.90 22.22 18.84
N SER A 26 1.59 22.30 19.14
CA SER A 26 0.97 22.75 20.40
C SER A 26 1.04 24.24 20.78
N SER A 27 -0.13 24.89 20.79
CA SER A 27 -0.91 25.14 22.02
C SER A 27 -2.18 25.94 21.74
N LEU A 28 -3.30 25.62 22.43
CA LEU A 28 -4.46 26.51 22.45
C LEU A 28 -4.14 27.76 23.27
N VAL A 29 -4.45 28.94 22.74
CA VAL A 29 -4.63 30.17 23.53
C VAL A 29 -5.91 30.87 23.07
N TYR A 30 -6.80 31.13 24.03
CA TYR A 30 -8.05 31.86 23.81
C TYR A 30 -7.77 33.37 23.71
N GLY A 31 -8.31 34.04 22.69
CA GLY A 31 -8.19 35.50 22.51
C GLY A 31 -9.53 36.12 22.10
N SER A 32 -10.01 37.12 22.86
CA SER A 32 -11.36 37.69 22.70
C SER A 32 -11.34 39.16 22.27
N ALA A 33 -12.15 39.54 21.28
CA ALA A 33 -12.86 40.84 21.11
C ALA A 33 -13.59 40.84 19.75
N ARG A 34 -14.94 40.94 19.67
CA ARG A 34 -15.78 42.15 19.76
C ARG A 34 -15.54 43.18 18.63
N ASN A 35 -16.55 43.78 17.97
CA ASN A 35 -18.01 43.55 17.93
C ASN A 35 -18.65 44.44 16.83
N ARG A 36 -19.97 44.28 16.59
CA ARG A 36 -20.99 45.17 15.95
C ARG A 36 -21.61 44.61 14.65
N GLY A 37 -22.93 44.34 14.60
CA GLY A 37 -23.92 44.35 15.69
C GLY A 37 -25.39 44.29 15.25
N ARG A 38 -26.28 44.67 16.20
CA ARG A 38 -27.76 44.83 16.15
C ARG A 38 -28.65 43.62 16.52
N SER A 39 -28.74 43.45 17.85
CA SER A 39 -29.91 43.26 18.75
C SER A 39 -31.32 43.72 18.24
N PRO A 40 -32.46 43.37 18.88
CA PRO A 40 -32.60 43.20 20.36
C PRO A 40 -33.66 42.24 21.00
N PHE A 41 -33.54 42.10 22.34
CA PHE A 41 -34.44 41.50 23.38
C PHE A 41 -34.69 39.96 23.31
N SER A 42 -34.25 39.09 24.25
CA SER A 42 -34.54 38.92 25.70
C SER A 42 -35.73 37.96 25.98
N TYR A 43 -35.82 37.13 27.05
CA TYR A 43 -35.04 36.94 28.30
C TYR A 43 -35.39 35.55 28.96
N PHE A 44 -34.54 34.99 29.85
CA PHE A 44 -34.70 33.75 30.69
C PHE A 44 -34.81 32.38 29.95
N VAL A 45 -34.50 31.18 30.48
CA VAL A 45 -33.52 30.56 31.43
C VAL A 45 -33.95 29.08 31.58
N LEU A 46 -32.98 28.14 31.57
CA LEU A 46 -33.01 26.72 32.04
C LEU A 46 -34.35 25.95 32.13
N THR A 47 -34.49 24.84 31.39
CA THR A 47 -34.52 23.43 31.91
C THR A 47 -34.77 22.38 30.80
N GLU A 48 -34.06 21.24 30.92
CA GLU A 48 -34.41 19.84 30.57
C GLU A 48 -35.00 19.39 29.20
N PHE A 49 -34.84 18.08 28.96
CA PHE A 49 -35.17 17.25 27.78
C PHE A 49 -36.69 17.16 27.47
N PRO A 50 -37.14 16.56 26.33
CA PRO A 50 -36.40 15.87 25.26
C PRO A 50 -36.71 16.35 23.82
N LEU A 51 -35.84 15.99 22.87
CA LEU A 51 -36.15 16.07 21.43
C LEU A 51 -36.40 14.66 20.88
N GLN A 52 -37.63 14.40 20.42
CA GLN A 52 -37.96 13.16 19.72
C GLN A 52 -37.25 13.13 18.36
N ILE A 53 -36.45 12.09 18.13
CA ILE A 53 -36.10 11.66 16.79
C ILE A 53 -36.64 10.24 16.64
N CYS A 54 -37.58 10.06 15.71
CA CYS A 54 -38.09 8.75 15.33
C CYS A 54 -36.95 7.89 14.78
N THR A 55 -36.72 6.73 15.41
CA THR A 55 -35.94 5.64 14.83
C THR A 55 -36.85 4.43 14.63
N SER A 56 -36.94 3.97 13.39
CA SER A 56 -37.65 2.75 13.02
C SER A 56 -36.85 1.52 13.49
N PRO A 57 -37.46 0.53 14.18
CA PRO A 57 -36.73 -0.57 14.78
C PRO A 57 -36.75 -1.83 13.90
N PHE A 58 -35.98 -1.86 12.81
CA PHE A 58 -35.71 -3.10 12.08
C PHE A 58 -34.20 -3.24 11.77
N PHE A 59 -33.70 -4.49 11.84
CA PHE A 59 -32.30 -4.90 11.61
C PHE A 59 -31.24 -4.50 12.66
N LEU A 60 -31.43 -4.94 13.93
CA LEU A 60 -30.30 -5.16 14.86
C LEU A 60 -30.41 -6.31 15.91
N PRO A 61 -31.40 -7.24 15.90
CA PRO A 61 -31.49 -8.25 16.97
C PRO A 61 -30.54 -9.45 16.75
N LEU A 62 -30.35 -9.92 15.52
CA LEU A 62 -29.83 -11.27 15.25
C LEU A 62 -28.42 -11.53 15.82
N ARG A 63 -27.47 -10.61 15.62
CA ARG A 63 -26.07 -10.83 16.04
C ARG A 63 -25.88 -10.76 17.56
N ARG A 64 -26.68 -9.95 18.27
CA ARG A 64 -26.70 -9.92 19.75
C ARG A 64 -27.41 -11.14 20.33
N ILE A 65 -28.52 -11.58 19.73
CA ILE A 65 -29.21 -12.81 20.14
C ILE A 65 -28.29 -14.03 19.92
N LEU A 66 -27.58 -14.10 18.79
CA LEU A 66 -26.65 -15.20 18.50
C LEU A 66 -25.48 -15.24 19.51
N LEU A 67 -24.89 -14.09 19.85
CA LEU A 67 -23.87 -14.03 20.91
C LEU A 67 -24.43 -14.41 22.29
N LEU A 68 -25.65 -13.97 22.65
CA LEU A 68 -26.28 -14.34 23.91
C LEU A 68 -26.55 -15.85 23.97
N LEU A 69 -27.05 -16.44 22.87
CA LEU A 69 -27.30 -17.87 22.76
C LEU A 69 -25.99 -18.67 22.86
N LEU A 70 -24.92 -18.23 22.19
CA LEU A 70 -23.61 -18.86 22.27
C LEU A 70 -23.03 -18.78 23.69
N LEU A 71 -23.16 -17.63 24.35
CA LEU A 71 -22.71 -17.42 25.74
C LEU A 71 -23.53 -18.27 26.73
N LEU A 72 -24.86 -18.37 26.53
CA LEU A 72 -25.73 -19.25 27.31
C LEU A 72 -25.45 -20.73 27.05
N LEU A 73 -25.04 -21.10 25.84
CA LEU A 73 -24.60 -22.47 25.52
C LEU A 73 -23.29 -22.79 26.26
N LEU A 74 -22.30 -21.89 26.19
CA LEU A 74 -21.02 -22.03 26.89
C LEU A 74 -21.20 -22.07 28.41
N LEU A 75 -22.05 -21.20 28.98
CA LEU A 75 -22.38 -21.22 30.40
C LEU A 75 -23.12 -22.51 30.81
N LYS A 76 -24.02 -23.04 29.97
CA LYS A 76 -24.64 -24.35 30.21
C LYS A 76 -23.62 -25.49 30.15
N VAL A 77 -22.71 -25.49 29.19
CA VAL A 77 -21.64 -26.50 29.10
C VAL A 77 -20.74 -26.44 30.33
N CYS A 78 -20.30 -25.25 30.76
CA CYS A 78 -19.51 -25.11 31.99
C CYS A 78 -20.27 -25.54 33.25
N ALA A 79 -21.55 -25.16 33.40
CA ALA A 79 -22.37 -25.55 34.56
C ALA A 79 -22.60 -27.06 34.62
N ILE A 80 -22.83 -27.71 33.47
CA ILE A 80 -22.95 -29.16 33.35
C ILE A 80 -21.61 -29.83 33.70
N SER A 81 -20.47 -29.33 33.17
CA SER A 81 -19.14 -29.85 33.50
C SER A 81 -18.79 -29.71 34.99
N PHE A 82 -19.21 -28.63 35.65
CA PHE A 82 -18.96 -28.42 37.09
C PHE A 82 -19.80 -29.36 37.98
N LEU A 83 -21.01 -29.72 37.54
CA LEU A 83 -21.89 -30.64 38.27
C LEU A 83 -21.41 -32.11 38.20
N PHE A 84 -20.64 -32.47 37.18
CA PHE A 84 -20.15 -33.84 36.97
C PHE A 84 -18.85 -34.20 37.73
N LEU A 85 -18.23 -33.25 38.44
CA LEU A 85 -17.02 -33.51 39.25
C LEU A 85 -17.25 -34.42 40.48
N PHE A 86 -18.50 -34.78 40.80
CA PHE A 86 -18.85 -35.55 42.01
C PHE A 86 -19.36 -36.98 41.77
N PHE A 87 -19.45 -37.48 40.53
CA PHE A 87 -20.01 -38.82 40.26
C PHE A 87 -19.07 -39.80 39.53
N LYS A 88 -19.01 -41.00 40.12
CA LYS A 88 -18.33 -42.28 39.78
C LYS A 88 -17.99 -42.59 38.31
N PRO A 89 -17.03 -43.52 38.05
CA PRO A 89 -16.29 -43.66 36.77
C PRO A 89 -17.10 -43.98 35.50
N ALA A 90 -18.42 -44.22 35.58
CA ALA A 90 -19.28 -44.27 34.40
C ALA A 90 -19.34 -42.91 33.65
N CYS A 91 -19.10 -41.79 34.35
CA CYS A 91 -19.15 -40.46 33.76
C CYS A 91 -18.07 -40.20 32.68
N ASN A 92 -16.92 -40.88 32.75
CA ASN A 92 -15.88 -40.76 31.73
C ASN A 92 -16.34 -41.24 30.35
N PHE A 93 -17.23 -42.23 30.28
CA PHE A 93 -17.72 -42.75 28.99
C PHE A 93 -18.63 -41.73 28.28
N VAL A 94 -19.47 -41.02 29.05
CA VAL A 94 -20.32 -39.93 28.53
C VAL A 94 -19.48 -38.73 28.11
N LEU A 95 -18.47 -38.36 28.91
CA LEU A 95 -17.52 -37.29 28.54
C LEU A 95 -16.73 -37.65 27.27
N PHE A 96 -16.32 -38.91 27.11
CA PHE A 96 -15.65 -39.40 25.92
C PHE A 96 -16.57 -39.40 24.68
N ILE A 97 -17.86 -39.74 24.84
CA ILE A 97 -18.85 -39.59 23.77
C ILE A 97 -19.04 -38.11 23.40
N PHE A 98 -19.17 -37.19 24.35
CA PHE A 98 -19.26 -35.75 24.04
C PHE A 98 -17.97 -35.20 23.41
N PHE A 99 -16.80 -35.73 23.79
CA PHE A 99 -15.52 -35.38 23.17
C PHE A 99 -15.41 -35.94 21.74
N LEU A 100 -15.82 -37.19 21.51
CA LEU A 100 -15.90 -37.80 20.17
C LEU A 100 -16.95 -37.14 19.28
N VAL A 101 -18.09 -36.71 19.84
CA VAL A 101 -19.08 -35.89 19.11
C VAL A 101 -18.54 -34.49 18.86
N GLY A 102 -17.77 -33.90 19.78
CA GLY A 102 -17.09 -32.61 19.56
C GLY A 102 -16.01 -32.67 18.48
N LEU A 103 -15.24 -33.76 18.43
CA LEU A 103 -14.32 -34.10 17.33
C LEU A 103 -15.07 -34.40 16.03
N GLY A 104 -16.16 -35.16 16.10
CA GLY A 104 -17.03 -35.46 14.96
C GLY A 104 -17.66 -34.20 14.36
N VAL A 105 -18.09 -33.25 15.20
CA VAL A 105 -18.62 -31.94 14.80
C VAL A 105 -17.51 -31.04 14.26
N LYS A 106 -16.29 -31.06 14.83
CA LYS A 106 -15.15 -30.38 14.20
C LYS A 106 -14.85 -30.93 12.80
N ASN A 107 -14.88 -32.25 12.63
CA ASN A 107 -14.67 -32.91 11.35
C ASN A 107 -15.83 -32.66 10.37
N PHE A 108 -17.08 -32.51 10.86
CA PHE A 108 -18.25 -32.12 10.05
C PHE A 108 -18.21 -30.65 9.60
N PHE A 109 -17.65 -29.74 10.41
CA PHE A 109 -17.43 -28.35 10.02
C PHE A 109 -16.12 -28.12 9.25
N THR A 110 -15.39 -29.19 8.94
CA THR A 110 -14.36 -29.23 7.91
C THR A 110 -14.76 -30.19 6.78
N GLU A 111 -16.03 -30.16 6.38
CA GLU A 111 -16.31 -30.33 4.95
C GLU A 111 -15.50 -29.28 4.19
N SER A 112 -14.57 -29.74 3.37
CA SER A 112 -13.88 -28.88 2.41
C SER A 112 -14.90 -28.45 1.37
N MET A 113 -15.59 -27.34 1.62
CA MET A 113 -16.28 -26.62 0.56
C MET A 113 -15.25 -26.35 -0.54
N GLU A 114 -15.48 -26.86 -1.74
CA GLU A 114 -14.69 -26.46 -2.91
C GLU A 114 -14.74 -24.93 -2.99
N ALA A 115 -13.56 -24.29 -3.07
CA ALA A 115 -13.47 -22.85 -3.17
C ALA A 115 -14.19 -22.40 -4.46
N VAL A 116 -15.35 -21.77 -4.30
CA VAL A 116 -16.22 -21.42 -5.42
C VAL A 116 -15.46 -20.48 -6.36
N THR A 117 -15.57 -20.75 -7.66
CA THR A 117 -15.00 -19.91 -8.72
C THR A 117 -16.12 -19.16 -9.42
N HIS A 118 -16.20 -17.85 -9.17
CA HIS A 118 -17.15 -16.94 -9.79
C HIS A 118 -16.59 -16.49 -11.15
N ILE A 119 -17.14 -17.02 -12.24
CA ILE A 119 -16.74 -16.62 -13.60
C ILE A 119 -17.40 -15.29 -13.95
N VAL A 120 -16.60 -14.29 -14.30
CA VAL A 120 -17.06 -12.98 -14.75
C VAL A 120 -16.73 -12.80 -16.23
N ASN A 121 -17.71 -12.34 -17.02
CA ASN A 121 -17.56 -12.08 -18.45
C ASN A 121 -18.38 -10.85 -18.84
N PRO A 122 -17.79 -9.75 -19.33
CA PRO A 122 -18.51 -8.53 -19.65
C PRO A 122 -19.28 -8.64 -20.98
N GLY A 123 -18.93 -9.62 -21.84
CA GLY A 123 -19.50 -9.78 -23.18
C GLY A 123 -20.55 -10.88 -23.33
N GLY A 124 -20.80 -11.71 -22.30
CA GLY A 124 -21.69 -12.86 -22.43
C GLY A 124 -21.51 -13.92 -21.35
N GLU A 125 -21.58 -15.20 -21.74
CA GLU A 125 -21.65 -16.36 -20.83
C GLU A 125 -20.66 -16.32 -19.66
N GLY A 126 -21.22 -16.36 -18.45
CA GLY A 126 -20.53 -16.26 -17.16
C GLY A 126 -21.56 -16.26 -16.02
N ALA A 127 -21.10 -16.32 -14.76
CA ALA A 127 -21.98 -16.18 -13.60
C ALA A 127 -22.29 -14.69 -13.29
N PHE A 128 -21.38 -13.79 -13.66
CA PHE A 128 -21.50 -12.35 -13.46
C PHE A 128 -21.03 -11.58 -14.70
N SER A 129 -21.58 -10.38 -14.92
CA SER A 129 -21.09 -9.43 -15.93
C SER A 129 -20.28 -8.27 -15.34
N SER A 130 -20.23 -8.15 -14.01
CA SER A 130 -19.41 -7.18 -13.25
C SER A 130 -18.58 -7.92 -12.20
N VAL A 131 -17.33 -7.48 -12.05
CA VAL A 131 -16.41 -7.94 -11.00
C VAL A 131 -16.85 -7.41 -9.64
N ALA A 132 -17.45 -6.20 -9.57
CA ALA A 132 -18.02 -5.69 -8.33
C ALA A 132 -19.19 -6.57 -7.82
N ASP A 133 -20.06 -7.06 -8.71
CA ASP A 133 -21.13 -7.98 -8.30
C ASP A 133 -20.59 -9.34 -7.84
N ALA A 134 -19.58 -9.88 -8.52
CA ALA A 134 -18.87 -11.08 -8.06
C ALA A 134 -18.20 -10.87 -6.68
N LEU A 135 -17.55 -9.71 -6.46
CA LEU A 135 -16.96 -9.33 -5.17
C LEU A 135 -17.99 -9.19 -4.05
N ASN A 136 -19.21 -8.73 -4.37
CA ASN A 136 -20.31 -8.61 -3.42
C ASN A 136 -20.93 -9.97 -3.06
N ALA A 137 -20.90 -10.93 -3.98
CA ALA A 137 -21.40 -12.29 -3.77
C ALA A 137 -20.36 -13.23 -3.11
N ALA A 138 -19.07 -12.96 -3.30
CA ALA A 138 -17.99 -13.83 -2.86
C ALA A 138 -17.83 -13.93 -1.33
N VAL A 139 -17.52 -15.14 -0.88
CA VAL A 139 -17.14 -15.48 0.49
C VAL A 139 -15.61 -15.53 0.62
N SER A 140 -15.13 -15.37 1.85
CA SER A 140 -13.71 -15.44 2.20
C SER A 140 -13.06 -16.75 1.71
N GLY A 141 -12.03 -16.66 0.87
CA GLY A 141 -11.29 -17.78 0.29
C GLY A 141 -11.67 -18.15 -1.15
N GLU A 142 -12.71 -17.53 -1.71
CA GLU A 142 -13.20 -17.84 -3.06
C GLU A 142 -12.38 -17.18 -4.18
N THR A 143 -12.58 -17.65 -5.42
CA THR A 143 -11.89 -17.14 -6.61
C THR A 143 -12.86 -16.41 -7.53
N ILE A 144 -12.42 -15.30 -8.10
CA ILE A 144 -13.12 -14.51 -9.12
C ILE A 144 -12.27 -14.62 -10.39
N ALA A 145 -12.83 -15.32 -11.38
CA ALA A 145 -12.17 -15.68 -12.63
C ALA A 145 -12.66 -14.77 -13.76
N LEU A 146 -11.80 -13.87 -14.22
CA LEU A 146 -12.13 -12.89 -15.25
C LEU A 146 -11.83 -13.46 -16.64
N LYS A 147 -12.85 -13.57 -17.49
CA LYS A 147 -12.65 -13.77 -18.93
C LYS A 147 -12.03 -12.52 -19.57
N PRO A 148 -11.39 -12.63 -20.75
CA PRO A 148 -10.89 -11.46 -21.47
C PRO A 148 -12.01 -10.46 -21.77
N GLY A 149 -11.69 -9.17 -21.67
CA GLY A 149 -12.66 -8.10 -21.82
C GLY A 149 -12.36 -6.87 -20.97
N LEU A 150 -13.13 -5.81 -21.22
CA LEU A 150 -13.01 -4.53 -20.54
C LEU A 150 -14.01 -4.44 -19.38
N TYR A 151 -13.51 -4.13 -18.18
CA TYR A 151 -14.28 -3.97 -16.95
C TYR A 151 -14.20 -2.51 -16.49
N GLU A 152 -15.20 -1.70 -16.86
CA GLU A 152 -15.20 -0.25 -16.64
C GLU A 152 -15.68 0.17 -15.24
N GLU A 153 -15.03 -0.31 -14.18
CA GLU A 153 -15.52 -0.17 -12.80
C GLU A 153 -14.41 -0.01 -11.75
N LEU A 154 -14.63 0.88 -10.78
CA LEU A 154 -13.73 1.03 -9.62
C LEU A 154 -13.93 -0.13 -8.63
N LEU A 155 -13.02 -1.09 -8.63
CA LEU A 155 -13.12 -2.27 -7.76
C LEU A 155 -12.86 -1.92 -6.29
N LYS A 156 -13.61 -2.57 -5.39
CA LYS A 156 -13.47 -2.44 -3.94
C LYS A 156 -13.38 -3.82 -3.31
N VAL A 157 -12.16 -4.31 -3.09
CA VAL A 157 -11.92 -5.63 -2.50
C VAL A 157 -11.99 -5.53 -0.98
N ALA A 158 -13.14 -5.97 -0.43
CA ALA A 158 -13.42 -5.95 1.00
C ALA A 158 -13.55 -7.35 1.64
N THR A 159 -13.42 -8.40 0.83
CA THR A 159 -13.43 -9.81 1.21
C THR A 159 -12.10 -10.44 0.82
N GLU A 160 -11.62 -11.44 1.57
CA GLU A 160 -10.42 -12.19 1.18
C GLU A 160 -10.73 -13.09 -0.03
N VAL A 161 -10.17 -12.79 -1.19
CA VAL A 161 -10.43 -13.51 -2.45
C VAL A 161 -9.18 -13.59 -3.32
N THR A 162 -9.20 -14.51 -4.30
CA THR A 162 -8.28 -14.48 -5.45
C THR A 162 -9.00 -13.90 -6.65
N ILE A 163 -8.42 -12.92 -7.34
CA ILE A 163 -8.90 -12.40 -8.62
C ILE A 163 -7.87 -12.76 -9.69
N THR A 164 -8.27 -13.52 -10.70
CA THR A 164 -7.35 -14.00 -11.75
C THR A 164 -7.94 -13.77 -13.13
N ALA A 165 -7.12 -13.34 -14.08
CA ALA A 165 -7.46 -13.53 -15.48
C ALA A 165 -7.50 -15.03 -15.80
N VAL A 166 -8.37 -15.41 -16.73
CA VAL A 166 -8.41 -16.71 -17.38
C VAL A 166 -8.19 -16.48 -18.87
N PRO A 167 -7.15 -17.07 -19.49
CA PRO A 167 -6.92 -16.91 -20.91
C PRO A 167 -8.07 -17.52 -21.73
N ASP A 168 -8.24 -17.01 -22.94
CA ASP A 168 -9.12 -17.60 -23.95
C ASP A 168 -8.35 -17.75 -25.26
N ASP A 169 -7.88 -18.98 -25.53
CA ASP A 169 -7.07 -19.32 -26.71
C ASP A 169 -7.81 -19.08 -28.05
N SER A 170 -9.13 -18.78 -28.01
CA SER A 170 -9.91 -18.42 -29.19
C SER A 170 -9.83 -16.93 -29.57
N LEU A 171 -9.31 -16.07 -28.69
CA LEU A 171 -9.21 -14.63 -28.88
C LEU A 171 -7.79 -14.21 -29.27
N ALA A 172 -7.68 -13.27 -30.21
CA ALA A 172 -6.40 -12.71 -30.65
C ALA A 172 -5.74 -11.82 -29.57
N GLU A 173 -6.56 -11.19 -28.73
CA GLU A 173 -6.16 -10.44 -27.54
C GLU A 173 -6.94 -11.02 -26.35
N SER A 174 -6.21 -11.60 -25.38
CA SER A 174 -6.79 -12.40 -24.28
C SER A 174 -6.47 -11.75 -22.93
N GLU A 175 -6.90 -10.51 -22.74
CA GLU A 175 -6.55 -9.70 -21.56
C GLU A 175 -7.80 -9.26 -20.80
N ALA A 176 -7.78 -9.40 -19.47
CA ALA A 176 -8.81 -8.89 -18.57
C ALA A 176 -8.38 -7.50 -18.08
N VAL A 177 -9.01 -6.45 -18.63
CA VAL A 177 -8.63 -5.05 -18.42
C VAL A 177 -9.59 -4.36 -17.47
N ILE A 178 -9.14 -4.07 -16.25
CA ILE A 178 -9.87 -3.33 -15.24
C ILE A 178 -9.51 -1.84 -15.35
N THR A 179 -10.47 -0.97 -15.59
CA THR A 179 -10.23 0.49 -15.60
C THR A 179 -10.61 1.12 -14.27
N ASN A 180 -10.42 2.43 -14.10
CA ASN A 180 -10.75 3.22 -12.89
C ASN A 180 -9.98 2.86 -11.61
N GLY A 181 -9.24 1.75 -11.58
CA GLY A 181 -8.37 1.31 -10.49
C GLY A 181 -9.05 0.40 -9.46
N VAL A 182 -8.31 0.09 -8.39
CA VAL A 182 -8.70 -0.91 -7.40
C VAL A 182 -8.43 -0.40 -5.99
N VAL A 183 -9.38 -0.54 -5.07
CA VAL A 183 -9.23 -0.21 -3.64
C VAL A 183 -9.29 -1.49 -2.83
N ILE A 184 -8.24 -1.77 -2.05
CA ILE A 184 -8.11 -3.02 -1.28
C ILE A 184 -8.18 -2.69 0.21
N VAL A 185 -9.11 -3.33 0.92
CA VAL A 185 -9.27 -3.22 2.39
C VAL A 185 -9.29 -4.59 3.10
N ALA A 186 -8.99 -5.66 2.38
CA ALA A 186 -8.87 -7.04 2.85
C ALA A 186 -7.61 -7.69 2.25
N ASN A 187 -7.31 -8.94 2.61
CA ASN A 187 -6.29 -9.71 1.90
C ASN A 187 -6.76 -9.98 0.47
N VAL A 188 -5.88 -10.02 -0.52
CA VAL A 188 -6.24 -10.37 -1.90
C VAL A 188 -5.05 -10.93 -2.64
N THR A 189 -5.29 -11.92 -3.49
CA THR A 189 -4.33 -12.33 -4.53
C THR A 189 -4.85 -11.87 -5.89
N MET A 190 -4.04 -11.18 -6.69
CA MET A 190 -4.39 -10.66 -8.01
C MET A 190 -3.40 -11.20 -9.04
N ARG A 191 -3.88 -11.85 -10.12
CA ARG A 191 -3.01 -12.54 -11.09
C ARG A 191 -3.37 -12.30 -12.55
N GLY A 192 -2.38 -11.97 -13.38
CA GLY A 192 -2.53 -11.89 -14.83
C GLY A 192 -3.46 -10.76 -15.32
N LEU A 193 -3.71 -9.75 -14.49
CA LEU A 193 -4.67 -8.67 -14.77
C LEU A 193 -3.98 -7.47 -15.41
N GLN A 194 -4.66 -6.81 -16.34
CA GLN A 194 -4.32 -5.42 -16.71
C GLN A 194 -5.17 -4.45 -15.89
N ILE A 195 -4.54 -3.41 -15.35
CA ILE A 195 -5.17 -2.44 -14.46
C ILE A 195 -4.81 -1.03 -14.94
N SER A 196 -5.74 -0.40 -15.63
CA SER A 196 -5.68 0.99 -16.06
C SER A 196 -6.22 1.89 -14.94
N GLY A 197 -5.33 2.22 -14.00
CA GLY A 197 -5.64 3.00 -12.81
C GLY A 197 -4.73 2.67 -11.62
N LYS A 198 -4.95 3.37 -10.50
CA LYS A 198 -4.19 3.14 -9.26
C LYS A 198 -4.73 1.94 -8.49
N ILE A 199 -3.84 1.10 -7.97
CA ILE A 199 -4.14 0.15 -6.89
C ILE A 199 -3.87 0.82 -5.53
N ASP A 200 -4.89 0.92 -4.69
CA ASP A 200 -4.89 1.63 -3.40
C ASP A 200 -5.04 0.61 -2.26
N VAL A 201 -3.92 0.04 -1.80
CA VAL A 201 -3.88 -0.97 -0.73
C VAL A 201 -3.98 -0.29 0.62
N ARG A 202 -5.21 -0.15 1.14
CA ARG A 202 -5.47 0.59 2.39
C ARG A 202 -5.35 -0.28 3.65
N LYS A 203 -5.65 -1.58 3.54
CA LYS A 203 -5.57 -2.57 4.63
C LYS A 203 -5.36 -3.97 4.04
N GLY A 204 -4.93 -4.91 4.89
CA GLY A 204 -4.68 -6.30 4.51
C GLY A 204 -3.35 -6.49 3.80
N HIS A 205 -3.17 -7.67 3.21
CA HIS A 205 -2.04 -8.03 2.37
C HIS A 205 -2.51 -8.22 0.92
N ALA A 206 -2.04 -7.36 0.02
CA ALA A 206 -2.19 -7.54 -1.41
C ALA A 206 -1.00 -8.35 -1.95
N VAL A 207 -1.29 -9.48 -2.60
CA VAL A 207 -0.34 -10.26 -3.40
C VAL A 207 -0.67 -10.02 -4.87
N ILE A 208 0.26 -9.46 -5.63
CA ILE A 208 0.06 -9.10 -7.04
C ILE A 208 1.11 -9.83 -7.87
N GLU A 209 0.68 -10.59 -8.87
CA GLU A 209 1.56 -11.46 -9.65
C GLU A 209 1.24 -11.35 -11.13
N ASP A 210 2.26 -11.19 -11.97
CA ASP A 210 2.12 -11.27 -13.44
C ASP A 210 1.10 -10.25 -14.02
N CYS A 211 0.88 -9.13 -13.32
CA CYS A 211 -0.07 -8.08 -13.71
C CYS A 211 0.62 -6.93 -14.46
N ASP A 212 -0.16 -6.19 -15.24
CA ASP A 212 0.25 -4.90 -15.81
C ASP A 212 -0.56 -3.75 -15.18
N ILE A 213 0.12 -2.71 -14.71
CA ILE A 213 -0.48 -1.62 -13.93
C ILE A 213 -0.03 -0.29 -14.53
N HIS A 214 -0.97 0.45 -15.13
CA HIS A 214 -0.64 1.62 -15.93
C HIS A 214 -1.68 2.74 -15.83
N HIS A 215 -1.29 3.95 -16.24
CA HIS A 215 -2.13 5.18 -16.21
C HIS A 215 -2.75 5.52 -14.84
N GLY A 216 -2.20 4.97 -13.76
CA GLY A 216 -2.55 5.33 -12.40
C GLY A 216 -2.10 6.75 -12.04
N SER A 217 -2.66 7.28 -10.94
CA SER A 217 -2.10 8.48 -10.31
C SER A 217 -0.72 8.16 -9.72
N ASP A 218 -0.69 7.14 -8.86
CA ASP A 218 0.47 6.25 -8.72
C ASP A 218 0.05 4.89 -9.30
N GLY A 219 1.00 3.99 -9.55
CA GLY A 219 0.67 2.60 -9.96
C GLY A 219 0.07 1.82 -8.79
N VAL A 220 0.86 1.66 -7.72
CA VAL A 220 0.40 1.05 -6.46
C VAL A 220 0.74 1.97 -5.29
N ARG A 221 -0.23 2.21 -4.41
CA ARG A 221 -0.04 2.94 -3.14
C ARG A 221 -0.40 2.04 -1.96
N VAL A 222 0.50 1.94 -0.99
CA VAL A 222 0.35 1.08 0.19
C VAL A 222 0.21 1.92 1.45
N GLY A 223 -0.95 1.80 2.10
CA GLY A 223 -1.37 2.52 3.29
C GLY A 223 -0.71 2.02 4.58
N GLU A 224 -0.83 2.83 5.64
CA GLU A 224 -0.36 2.50 6.99
C GLU A 224 -0.88 1.14 7.47
N GLY A 225 0.04 0.28 7.94
CA GLY A 225 -0.25 -1.07 8.41
C GLY A 225 -0.61 -2.09 7.32
N ALA A 226 -0.76 -1.67 6.06
CA ALA A 226 -1.02 -2.57 4.93
C ALA A 226 0.29 -3.17 4.39
N LYS A 227 0.15 -4.30 3.68
CA LYS A 227 1.27 -5.04 3.09
C LYS A 227 1.08 -5.23 1.59
N LEU A 228 2.16 -5.13 0.84
CA LEU A 228 2.22 -5.50 -0.58
C LEU A 228 3.33 -6.53 -0.80
N THR A 229 3.00 -7.63 -1.48
CA THR A 229 3.97 -8.46 -2.19
C THR A 229 3.62 -8.36 -3.66
N ILE A 230 4.50 -7.81 -4.49
CA ILE A 230 4.30 -7.71 -5.93
C ILE A 230 5.48 -8.34 -6.67
N ARG A 231 5.19 -9.17 -7.68
CA ARG A 231 6.22 -9.85 -8.46
C ARG A 231 5.88 -10.17 -9.90
N ARG A 232 6.90 -10.12 -10.76
CA ARG A 232 6.80 -10.36 -12.22
C ARG A 232 5.79 -9.44 -12.92
N SER A 233 5.58 -8.25 -12.37
CA SER A 233 4.60 -7.29 -12.86
C SER A 233 5.26 -6.12 -13.59
N ARG A 234 4.51 -5.49 -14.50
CA ARG A 234 4.87 -4.21 -15.11
C ARG A 234 4.12 -3.08 -14.39
N ILE A 235 4.80 -1.98 -14.13
CA ILE A 235 4.19 -0.77 -13.55
C ILE A 235 4.69 0.45 -14.34
N HIS A 236 3.80 1.12 -15.08
CA HIS A 236 4.25 2.17 -16.00
C HIS A 236 3.29 3.33 -16.23
N HIS A 237 3.79 4.40 -16.87
CA HIS A 237 2.97 5.56 -17.29
C HIS A 237 2.13 6.16 -16.15
N CYS A 238 2.69 6.15 -14.93
CA CYS A 238 2.03 6.69 -13.74
C CYS A 238 2.33 8.19 -13.67
N GLU A 239 1.33 9.02 -13.99
CA GLU A 239 1.56 10.44 -14.27
C GLU A 239 1.16 11.39 -13.13
N SER A 240 -0.05 11.26 -12.57
CA SER A 240 -0.66 12.38 -11.81
C SER A 240 -0.08 12.58 -10.40
N GLY A 241 0.14 11.50 -9.65
CA GLY A 241 0.95 11.46 -8.43
C GLY A 241 2.41 11.23 -8.78
N GLY A 242 2.65 10.18 -9.57
CA GLY A 242 3.87 9.98 -10.34
C GLY A 242 4.77 8.85 -9.84
N ASP A 243 4.41 8.19 -8.74
CA ASP A 243 5.18 7.05 -8.24
C ASP A 243 4.70 5.75 -8.90
N GLY A 244 5.64 4.87 -9.27
CA GLY A 244 5.31 3.51 -9.68
C GLY A 244 4.72 2.75 -8.50
N ILE A 245 5.50 2.64 -7.41
CA ILE A 245 5.05 2.06 -6.14
C ILE A 245 5.39 3.00 -4.98
N PHE A 246 4.37 3.45 -4.25
CA PHE A 246 4.53 4.33 -3.09
C PHE A 246 4.06 3.67 -1.78
N PHE A 247 5.03 3.45 -0.89
CA PHE A 247 4.85 2.98 0.48
C PHE A 247 4.75 4.16 1.45
N THR A 248 3.57 4.35 2.02
CA THR A 248 3.28 5.39 3.01
C THR A 248 3.76 4.99 4.42
N PRO A 249 3.78 5.91 5.42
CA PRO A 249 4.27 5.61 6.77
C PRO A 249 3.61 4.38 7.40
N GLY A 250 4.43 3.51 7.99
CA GLY A 250 3.97 2.29 8.66
C GLY A 250 3.50 1.17 7.71
N SER A 251 3.74 1.29 6.39
CA SER A 251 3.46 0.22 5.42
C SER A 251 4.64 -0.74 5.25
N PHE A 252 4.37 -1.92 4.70
CA PHE A 252 5.35 -2.99 4.47
C PHE A 252 5.33 -3.47 3.02
N GLY A 253 6.50 -3.80 2.47
CA GLY A 253 6.64 -4.10 1.04
C GLY A 253 7.66 -5.17 0.69
N GLU A 254 7.30 -5.99 -0.29
CA GLU A 254 8.19 -6.84 -1.08
C GLU A 254 7.89 -6.58 -2.56
N VAL A 255 8.90 -6.14 -3.32
CA VAL A 255 8.81 -5.82 -4.75
C VAL A 255 9.92 -6.59 -5.45
N VAL A 256 9.57 -7.63 -6.22
CA VAL A 256 10.54 -8.60 -6.75
C VAL A 256 10.33 -8.91 -8.23
N ASP A 257 11.38 -8.93 -9.04
CA ASP A 257 11.34 -9.26 -10.47
C ASP A 257 10.35 -8.40 -11.29
N CYS A 258 10.12 -7.12 -10.94
CA CYS A 258 9.22 -6.21 -11.66
C CYS A 258 9.97 -5.29 -12.66
N ASP A 259 9.30 -4.83 -13.74
CA ASP A 259 9.79 -3.74 -14.62
C ASP A 259 8.95 -2.48 -14.37
N ILE A 260 9.60 -1.41 -13.89
CA ILE A 260 8.94 -0.16 -13.47
C ILE A 260 9.49 1.00 -14.30
N TYR A 261 8.65 1.59 -15.16
CA TYR A 261 9.15 2.55 -16.15
C TYR A 261 8.19 3.69 -16.49
N GLU A 262 8.75 4.82 -16.91
CA GLU A 262 7.98 5.98 -17.40
C GLU A 262 6.97 6.52 -16.36
N CYS A 263 7.22 6.27 -15.08
CA CYS A 263 6.55 6.95 -13.97
C CYS A 263 7.14 8.36 -13.79
N ARG A 264 6.31 9.36 -13.49
CA ARG A 264 6.75 10.77 -13.50
C ARG A 264 7.82 11.09 -12.44
N VAL A 265 7.75 10.44 -11.27
CA VAL A 265 8.54 10.76 -10.06
C VAL A 265 9.40 9.56 -9.66
N ASN A 266 8.99 8.70 -8.73
CA ASN A 266 9.83 7.57 -8.27
C ASN A 266 9.45 6.26 -8.98
N GLY A 267 10.41 5.36 -9.19
CA GLY A 267 10.09 3.95 -9.47
C GLY A 267 9.51 3.27 -8.23
N ILE A 268 10.30 3.22 -7.15
CA ILE A 268 9.89 2.75 -5.83
C ILE A 268 10.16 3.85 -4.78
N HIS A 269 9.16 4.20 -3.99
CA HIS A 269 9.24 5.24 -2.96
C HIS A 269 8.82 4.67 -1.60
N ALA A 270 9.72 4.69 -0.61
CA ALA A 270 9.46 4.27 0.76
C ALA A 270 9.57 5.45 1.72
N HIS A 271 8.46 5.83 2.37
CA HIS A 271 8.44 6.91 3.36
C HIS A 271 8.00 6.41 4.74
N ASN A 272 8.94 6.31 5.68
CA ASN A 272 8.74 5.68 7.00
C ASN A 272 8.16 4.24 6.88
N ALA A 273 8.65 3.46 5.91
CA ALA A 273 8.15 2.13 5.57
C ALA A 273 9.25 1.06 5.63
N CYS A 274 8.87 -0.21 5.72
CA CYS A 274 9.81 -1.34 5.68
C CYS A 274 9.65 -2.09 4.36
N VAL A 275 10.61 -1.95 3.45
CA VAL A 275 10.48 -2.40 2.04
C VAL A 275 11.71 -3.17 1.60
N THR A 276 11.51 -4.32 0.98
CA THR A 276 12.53 -5.07 0.23
C THR A 276 12.25 -4.97 -1.27
N ALA A 277 13.20 -4.43 -2.03
CA ALA A 277 13.16 -4.34 -3.48
C ALA A 277 14.28 -5.22 -4.08
N GLY A 278 13.93 -6.35 -4.69
CA GLY A 278 14.86 -7.36 -5.21
C GLY A 278 14.76 -7.59 -6.72
N ASN A 279 15.89 -7.63 -7.43
CA ASN A 279 15.98 -7.97 -8.87
C ASN A 279 15.06 -7.15 -9.83
N ASN A 280 14.61 -5.95 -9.44
CA ASN A 280 13.73 -5.16 -10.29
C ASN A 280 14.51 -4.42 -11.38
N ARG A 281 13.86 -4.14 -12.50
CA ARG A 281 14.32 -3.19 -13.50
C ARG A 281 13.55 -1.87 -13.35
N ILE A 282 14.27 -0.75 -13.30
CA ILE A 282 13.69 0.58 -13.10
C ILE A 282 14.31 1.57 -14.08
N ARG A 283 13.49 2.27 -14.88
CA ARG A 283 13.99 3.20 -15.90
C ARG A 283 13.07 4.39 -16.18
N ASP A 284 13.62 5.43 -16.81
CA ASP A 284 12.87 6.57 -17.35
C ASP A 284 12.05 7.37 -16.30
N VAL A 285 12.43 7.25 -15.02
CA VAL A 285 11.83 7.92 -13.86
C VAL A 285 12.65 9.15 -13.41
N LEU A 286 12.12 9.95 -12.48
CA LEU A 286 12.89 11.05 -11.87
C LEU A 286 13.91 10.52 -10.86
N PHE A 287 13.49 9.57 -10.02
CA PHE A 287 14.33 8.85 -9.06
C PHE A 287 14.06 7.34 -9.17
N GLY A 288 15.09 6.50 -9.14
CA GLY A 288 14.93 5.04 -9.26
C GLY A 288 14.26 4.43 -8.02
N ILE A 289 15.02 4.28 -6.94
CA ILE A 289 14.53 3.88 -5.62
C ILE A 289 14.83 4.99 -4.60
N TYR A 290 13.80 5.45 -3.90
CA TYR A 290 13.92 6.52 -2.90
C TYR A 290 13.40 6.08 -1.52
N PHE A 291 14.31 6.00 -0.55
CA PHE A 291 13.98 5.76 0.86
C PHE A 291 14.13 7.06 1.66
N ARG A 292 13.07 7.46 2.37
CA ARG A 292 13.01 8.67 3.19
C ARG A 292 12.23 8.48 4.49
N GLY A 293 12.26 9.46 5.38
CA GLY A 293 11.95 9.27 6.79
C GLY A 293 12.86 8.21 7.43
N GLN A 294 12.33 7.43 8.36
CA GLN A 294 12.99 6.28 8.99
C GLN A 294 12.71 4.97 8.23
N SER A 295 12.77 4.97 6.90
CA SER A 295 12.55 3.75 6.12
C SER A 295 13.70 2.75 6.28
N THR A 296 13.35 1.46 6.25
CA THR A 296 14.26 0.31 6.46
C THR A 296 13.94 -0.81 5.47
N GLY A 297 14.76 -1.86 5.46
CA GLY A 297 14.64 -2.98 4.54
C GLY A 297 15.86 -3.06 3.63
N ALA A 298 15.67 -3.48 2.38
CA ALA A 298 16.78 -3.75 1.47
C ALA A 298 16.49 -3.36 0.01
N MET A 299 17.54 -3.00 -0.72
CA MET A 299 17.57 -2.79 -2.16
C MET A 299 18.63 -3.74 -2.72
N GLU A 300 18.21 -4.83 -3.33
CA GLU A 300 19.10 -5.93 -3.73
C GLU A 300 19.02 -6.20 -5.23
N LYS A 301 20.18 -6.21 -5.91
CA LYS A 301 20.33 -6.72 -7.29
C LYS A 301 19.42 -6.03 -8.34
N ASN A 302 18.95 -4.82 -8.06
CA ASN A 302 18.13 -4.07 -9.00
C ASN A 302 18.99 -3.48 -10.14
N SER A 303 18.41 -3.36 -11.33
CA SER A 303 18.98 -2.65 -12.48
C SER A 303 18.26 -1.31 -12.65
N ILE A 304 18.99 -0.20 -12.53
CA ILE A 304 18.44 1.16 -12.55
C ILE A 304 19.15 1.99 -13.63
N GLU A 305 18.40 2.49 -14.61
CA GLU A 305 18.96 3.16 -15.80
C GLU A 305 18.11 4.36 -16.26
N HIS A 306 18.69 5.26 -17.05
CA HIS A 306 18.01 6.42 -17.68
C HIS A 306 17.19 7.31 -16.71
N VAL A 307 17.61 7.44 -15.44
CA VAL A 307 16.89 8.25 -14.44
C VAL A 307 17.28 9.72 -14.50
N ARG A 308 16.30 10.63 -14.40
CA ARG A 308 16.53 12.07 -14.59
C ARG A 308 17.29 12.75 -13.44
N LYS A 309 17.36 12.16 -12.25
CA LYS A 309 18.11 12.70 -11.09
C LYS A 309 18.98 11.67 -10.38
N PHE A 310 18.40 10.84 -9.51
CA PHE A 310 19.15 9.91 -8.65
C PHE A 310 18.71 8.47 -8.90
N GLY A 311 19.66 7.55 -9.06
CA GLY A 311 19.36 6.12 -9.18
C GLY A 311 18.84 5.55 -7.87
N ILE A 312 19.68 5.58 -6.83
CA ILE A 312 19.30 5.24 -5.46
C ILE A 312 19.45 6.49 -4.59
N TYR A 313 18.40 6.82 -3.83
CA TYR A 313 18.41 7.95 -2.90
C TYR A 313 17.99 7.47 -1.50
N VAL A 314 18.82 7.75 -0.49
CA VAL A 314 18.54 7.46 0.93
C VAL A 314 18.62 8.75 1.74
N ALA A 315 17.53 9.13 2.41
CA ALA A 315 17.40 10.41 3.09
C ALA A 315 16.75 10.30 4.49
N GLU A 316 16.79 11.41 5.24
CA GLU A 316 15.95 11.65 6.43
C GLU A 316 16.13 10.62 7.56
N GLY A 317 17.29 9.97 7.62
CA GLY A 317 17.65 8.97 8.62
C GLY A 317 17.31 7.51 8.27
N SER A 318 16.83 7.24 7.05
CA SER A 318 16.59 5.89 6.52
C SER A 318 17.86 5.03 6.55
N ASP A 319 17.72 3.75 6.86
CA ASP A 319 18.83 2.81 7.11
C ASP A 319 18.62 1.46 6.39
N PRO A 320 18.65 1.43 5.04
CA PRO A 320 18.50 0.21 4.26
C PRO A 320 19.83 -0.54 4.04
N VAL A 321 19.74 -1.84 3.75
CA VAL A 321 20.83 -2.55 3.05
C VAL A 321 20.73 -2.22 1.56
N VAL A 322 21.83 -1.83 0.93
CA VAL A 322 21.91 -1.55 -0.51
C VAL A 322 23.01 -2.43 -1.10
N GLN A 323 22.61 -3.53 -1.73
CA GLN A 323 23.54 -4.59 -2.14
C GLN A 323 23.39 -5.03 -3.60
N GLY A 324 24.50 -5.17 -4.31
CA GLY A 324 24.52 -5.83 -5.63
C GLY A 324 23.80 -5.09 -6.76
N ASN A 325 23.38 -3.83 -6.55
CA ASN A 325 22.61 -3.08 -7.55
C ASN A 325 23.51 -2.59 -8.70
N GLN A 326 22.96 -2.57 -9.90
CA GLN A 326 23.58 -1.99 -11.09
C GLN A 326 22.85 -0.68 -11.40
N VAL A 327 23.58 0.44 -11.36
CA VAL A 327 23.00 1.78 -11.56
C VAL A 327 23.84 2.55 -12.56
N ARG A 328 23.21 3.03 -13.63
CA ARG A 328 23.88 3.75 -14.73
C ARG A 328 23.03 4.90 -15.26
N GLU A 329 23.63 5.75 -16.08
CA GLU A 329 22.92 6.77 -16.88
C GLU A 329 21.97 7.66 -16.05
N CYS A 330 22.46 8.11 -14.90
CA CYS A 330 21.73 9.01 -13.99
C CYS A 330 22.04 10.48 -14.29
N GLY A 331 21.00 11.32 -14.35
CA GLY A 331 21.13 12.75 -14.66
C GLY A 331 21.86 13.59 -13.60
N MET A 332 22.05 13.09 -12.37
CA MET A 332 22.92 13.71 -11.35
C MET A 332 23.87 12.70 -10.69
N HIS A 333 23.35 11.78 -9.87
CA HIS A 333 24.14 10.80 -9.12
C HIS A 333 23.54 9.40 -9.24
N CYS A 334 24.37 8.37 -9.33
CA CYS A 334 23.91 6.98 -9.26
C CYS A 334 23.42 6.64 -7.84
N ALA A 335 24.15 7.13 -6.83
CA ALA A 335 23.75 7.01 -5.42
C ALA A 335 23.86 8.36 -4.70
N PHE A 336 22.83 8.72 -3.94
CA PHE A 336 22.81 9.94 -3.14
C PHE A 336 22.37 9.63 -1.70
N VAL A 337 23.06 10.20 -0.72
CA VAL A 337 22.71 10.07 0.70
C VAL A 337 22.67 11.45 1.34
N SER A 338 21.52 11.81 1.92
CA SER A 338 21.29 13.17 2.48
C SER A 338 20.58 13.14 3.83
N GLN A 339 20.58 14.29 4.54
CA GLN A 339 19.71 14.53 5.70
C GLN A 339 19.80 13.43 6.79
N GLY A 340 21.02 12.98 7.11
CA GLY A 340 21.26 11.94 8.11
C GLY A 340 20.96 10.51 7.65
N GLY A 341 20.70 10.30 6.35
CA GLY A 341 20.57 8.97 5.73
C GLY A 341 21.76 8.06 6.00
N LYS A 342 21.51 6.76 6.03
CA LYS A 342 22.44 5.74 6.54
C LYS A 342 22.56 4.57 5.54
N GLY A 343 22.51 3.35 6.04
CA GLY A 343 22.52 2.12 5.26
C GLY A 343 23.90 1.49 5.15
N ILE A 344 23.89 0.21 4.76
CA ILE A 344 25.08 -0.58 4.43
C ILE A 344 25.11 -0.72 2.91
N TRP A 345 26.16 -0.22 2.28
CA TRP A 345 26.28 -0.15 0.83
C TRP A 345 27.43 -1.05 0.38
N THR A 346 27.16 -2.18 -0.26
CA THR A 346 28.20 -3.13 -0.67
C THR A 346 27.88 -3.82 -1.99
N GLU A 347 28.89 -4.23 -2.73
CA GLU A 347 28.79 -5.00 -3.98
C GLU A 347 28.00 -4.31 -5.11
N ASN A 348 27.71 -3.01 -5.00
CA ASN A 348 27.03 -2.27 -6.05
C ASN A 348 27.99 -1.85 -7.17
N ASN A 349 27.47 -1.77 -8.40
CA ASN A 349 28.14 -1.16 -9.55
C ASN A 349 27.42 0.14 -9.94
N PHE A 350 28.10 1.27 -9.78
CA PHE A 350 27.60 2.60 -10.10
C PHE A 350 28.40 3.22 -11.25
N GLU A 351 27.80 3.24 -12.44
CA GLU A 351 28.37 3.87 -13.65
C GLU A 351 28.09 5.39 -13.64
N GLY A 352 28.62 6.05 -12.61
CA GLY A 352 28.44 7.47 -12.36
C GLY A 352 28.93 7.83 -10.97
N SER A 353 28.49 8.98 -10.46
CA SER A 353 28.92 9.50 -9.16
C SER A 353 28.09 8.98 -7.99
N MET A 354 28.71 8.93 -6.81
CA MET A 354 28.04 8.75 -5.52
C MET A 354 28.36 9.94 -4.63
N HIS A 355 27.34 10.55 -4.00
CA HIS A 355 27.55 11.65 -3.04
C HIS A 355 26.86 11.35 -1.71
N VAL A 356 27.64 11.37 -0.64
CA VAL A 356 27.18 11.25 0.75
C VAL A 356 27.38 12.60 1.44
N LEU A 357 26.29 13.29 1.79
CA LEU A 357 26.36 14.59 2.44
C LEU A 357 26.81 14.52 3.90
N THR A 358 27.31 15.63 4.41
CA THR A 358 27.71 15.83 5.80
C THR A 358 26.63 15.35 6.79
N GLY A 359 27.05 14.58 7.79
CA GLY A 359 26.17 14.07 8.85
C GLY A 359 25.35 12.83 8.47
N CYS A 360 25.51 12.31 7.24
CA CYS A 360 25.02 10.99 6.87
C CYS A 360 25.95 9.89 7.40
N ALA A 361 25.42 8.68 7.62
CA ALA A 361 26.14 7.54 8.18
C ALA A 361 26.11 6.31 7.26
N ALA A 362 26.30 6.53 5.95
CA ALA A 362 26.42 5.45 4.96
C ALA A 362 27.69 4.64 5.20
N LYS A 363 27.54 3.33 5.44
CA LYS A 363 28.65 2.40 5.65
C LYS A 363 29.03 1.78 4.31
N LEU A 364 30.09 2.29 3.69
CA LEU A 364 30.55 1.86 2.37
C LEU A 364 31.48 0.63 2.51
N GLY A 365 31.03 -0.50 1.96
CA GLY A 365 31.85 -1.68 1.70
C GLY A 365 32.42 -1.69 0.27
N SER A 366 32.62 -2.89 -0.28
CA SER A 366 33.23 -3.10 -1.61
C SER A 366 32.28 -2.70 -2.74
N ASN A 367 32.33 -1.46 -3.22
CA ASN A 367 31.52 -1.00 -4.35
C ASN A 367 32.41 -0.62 -5.54
N GLN A 368 31.90 -0.79 -6.77
CA GLN A 368 32.52 -0.31 -7.99
C GLN A 368 31.83 0.99 -8.40
N ILE A 369 32.58 2.08 -8.53
CA ILE A 369 32.04 3.42 -8.82
C ILE A 369 32.95 4.07 -9.86
N SER A 370 32.43 4.32 -11.07
CA SER A 370 33.25 4.85 -12.17
C SER A 370 33.39 6.38 -12.16
N GLY A 371 32.45 7.08 -11.52
CA GLY A 371 32.48 8.54 -11.36
C GLY A 371 33.08 8.99 -10.02
N LYS A 372 32.93 10.29 -9.72
CA LYS A 372 33.38 10.86 -8.45
C LYS A 372 32.61 10.23 -7.28
N ILE A 373 33.33 9.76 -6.27
CA ILE A 373 32.81 9.57 -4.91
C ILE A 373 33.09 10.87 -4.15
N ASP A 374 32.04 11.51 -3.64
CA ASP A 374 32.14 12.65 -2.75
C ASP A 374 31.53 12.25 -1.40
N VAL A 375 32.31 12.33 -0.34
CA VAL A 375 31.84 12.09 1.03
C VAL A 375 32.24 13.32 1.82
N ASP A 376 31.26 14.19 2.07
CA ASP A 376 31.55 15.45 2.75
C ASP A 376 32.03 15.14 4.17
N ALA A 377 33.21 15.67 4.53
CA ALA A 377 33.77 15.47 5.85
C ALA A 377 32.83 16.04 6.92
N ALA A 378 32.66 15.30 8.03
CA ALA A 378 32.02 15.86 9.22
C ALA A 378 32.75 17.15 9.63
N PRO A 379 32.03 18.22 10.03
CA PRO A 379 32.67 19.47 10.40
C PRO A 379 33.61 19.21 11.57
N VAL A 380 34.87 19.59 11.40
CA VAL A 380 35.85 19.55 12.49
C VAL A 380 35.37 20.54 13.55
N VAL A 381 34.89 20.01 14.66
CA VAL A 381 34.52 20.81 15.83
C VAL A 381 35.82 21.36 16.41
N ALA A 382 36.00 22.68 16.30
CA ALA A 382 37.19 23.41 16.75
C ALA A 382 37.16 23.71 18.26
#